data_AF-A0AA88H0Q1-F1
#
_entry.id   AF-A0AA88H0Q1-F1
#
_cell.length_a   1.000
_cell.length_b   1.000
_cell.length_c   1.000
_cell.angle_alpha   90.00
_cell.angle_beta   90.00
_cell.angle_gamma   90.00
#
_symmetry.space_group_name_H-M   'P 1'
#
loop_
_entity.id
_entity.type
_entity.pdbx_description
1 polymer ?
#
loop_
_entity_poly.entity_id
_entity_poly.type
_entity_poly.pdbx_seq_one_letter_code
_entity_poly.pdbx_strand_id
1 'polypeptide(L)'
;MLLLIDISLHEPLNEIQSDEIMHAKFKGEKYNIWKTTDIATKYPLLWDKAQFYVIAFPTSYLVEAAFSRVSQMLSKDRNRLDIKNRPLGSH
;
A
#
# COMPACT_ATOMS: atom_id res chain seq x y z
N MET A 1 -0.82 -14.51 16.04
CA MET A 1 -1.79 -13.40 16.14
C MET A 1 -2.28 -12.92 14.77
N LEU A 2 -1.40 -12.80 13.76
CA LEU A 2 -1.79 -12.40 12.40
C LEU A 2 -2.78 -13.37 11.71
N LEU A 3 -2.74 -14.67 12.01
CA LEU A 3 -3.65 -15.67 11.41
C LEU A 3 -5.10 -15.63 11.93
N LEU A 4 -5.35 -15.07 13.13
CA LEU A 4 -6.71 -14.94 13.68
C LEU A 4 -7.48 -13.76 13.06
N ILE A 5 -6.73 -12.78 12.55
CA ILE A 5 -7.28 -11.58 11.91
C ILE A 5 -7.86 -11.94 10.54
N ASP A 6 -7.29 -12.92 9.84
CA ASP A 6 -7.70 -13.31 8.49
C ASP A 6 -9.10 -13.97 8.47
N ILE A 7 -9.36 -14.91 9.39
CA ILE A 7 -10.62 -15.68 9.42
C ILE A 7 -11.81 -14.80 9.84
N SER A 8 -11.61 -13.93 10.83
CA SER A 8 -12.68 -13.08 11.37
C SER A 8 -13.05 -11.90 10.45
N LEU A 9 -12.17 -11.55 9.51
CA LEU A 9 -12.44 -10.53 8.50
C LEU A 9 -12.94 -11.11 7.18
N HIS A 10 -12.81 -12.42 6.97
CA HIS A 10 -13.16 -13.07 5.69
C HIS A 10 -14.62 -12.85 5.30
N GLU A 11 -15.55 -13.09 6.23
CA GLU A 11 -17.00 -12.95 6.00
C GLU A 11 -17.42 -11.49 5.70
N PRO A 12 -17.04 -10.48 6.51
CA PRO A 12 -17.38 -9.09 6.19
C PRO A 12 -16.66 -8.54 4.95
N LEU A 13 -15.47 -9.03 4.61
CA LEU A 13 -14.80 -8.69 3.34
C LEU A 13 -15.56 -9.24 2.14
N ASN A 14 -15.99 -10.49 2.21
CA ASN A 14 -16.74 -11.13 1.14
C ASN A 14 -18.10 -10.44 0.92
N GLU A 15 -18.78 -10.06 2.01
CA GLU A 15 -20.03 -9.30 1.95
C GLU A 15 -19.84 -7.94 1.26
N ILE A 16 -18.83 -7.16 1.67
CA ILE A 16 -18.50 -5.88 1.03
C ILE A 16 -18.12 -6.01 -0.44
N GLN A 17 -17.43 -7.10 -0.80
CA GLN A 17 -17.01 -7.33 -2.18
C GLN A 17 -18.19 -7.71 -3.08
N SER A 18 -19.20 -8.38 -2.52
CA SER A 18 -20.44 -8.74 -3.21
C SER A 18 -21.46 -7.59 -3.29
N ASP A 19 -21.31 -6.55 -2.46
CA ASP A 19 -22.19 -5.39 -2.42
C ASP A 19 -21.85 -4.42 -3.57
N GLU A 20 -22.62 -4.48 -4.66
CA GLU A 20 -22.44 -3.63 -5.84
C GLU A 20 -22.54 -2.12 -5.52
N ILE A 21 -23.36 -1.75 -4.54
CA ILE A 21 -23.54 -0.36 -4.09
C ILE A 21 -22.26 0.11 -3.40
N MET A 22 -21.71 -0.73 -2.54
CA MET A 22 -20.44 -0.49 -1.87
C MET A 22 -19.29 -0.38 -2.89
N HIS A 23 -19.27 -1.24 -3.90
CA HIS A 23 -18.26 -1.24 -4.96
C HIS A 23 -18.33 0.04 -5.83
N ALA A 24 -19.53 0.55 -6.09
CA ALA A 24 -19.74 1.85 -6.74
C ALA A 24 -19.26 3.02 -5.85
N LYS A 25 -19.56 2.97 -4.54
CA LYS A 25 -19.12 3.97 -3.56
C LYS A 25 -17.59 4.00 -3.43
N PHE A 26 -16.93 2.84 -3.45
CA PHE A 26 -15.46 2.72 -3.50
C PHE A 26 -14.84 3.37 -4.75
N LYS A 27 -15.50 3.27 -5.91
CA LYS A 27 -15.02 3.91 -7.15
C LYS A 27 -15.12 5.44 -7.09
N GLY A 28 -16.19 5.98 -6.51
CA GLY A 28 -16.43 7.42 -6.40
C GLY A 28 -15.67 8.09 -5.24
N GLU A 29 -15.55 7.42 -4.11
CA GLU A 29 -15.09 8.01 -2.83
C GLU A 29 -13.92 7.24 -2.21
N LYS A 30 -13.00 6.73 -3.04
CA LYS A 30 -11.84 5.86 -2.72
C LYS A 30 -11.32 5.83 -1.27
N TYR A 31 -11.15 6.99 -0.64
CA TYR A 31 -10.60 7.12 0.72
C TYR A 31 -11.62 7.63 1.75
N ASN A 32 -12.73 8.22 1.32
CA ASN A 32 -13.74 8.83 2.19
C ASN A 32 -14.79 7.81 2.68
N ILE A 33 -14.93 6.68 1.99
CA ILE A 33 -15.71 5.53 2.47
C ILE A 33 -15.27 5.04 3.87
N TRP A 34 -13.98 5.20 4.19
CA TRP A 34 -13.39 4.87 5.48
C TRP A 34 -13.41 6.07 6.45
N LYS A 35 -14.22 7.09 6.17
CA LYS A 35 -14.53 8.22 7.07
C LYS A 35 -16.03 8.31 7.41
N THR A 36 -16.87 7.65 6.62
CA THR A 36 -18.32 7.60 6.79
C THR A 36 -18.74 6.71 7.97
N THR A 37 -19.57 7.26 8.86
CA THR A 37 -20.09 6.55 10.05
C THR A 37 -20.98 5.36 9.70
N ASP A 38 -21.60 5.34 8.52
CA ASP A 38 -22.41 4.23 8.01
C ASP A 38 -21.61 2.93 7.88
N ILE A 39 -20.32 3.01 7.54
CA ILE A 39 -19.49 1.82 7.35
C ILE A 39 -18.96 1.34 8.71
N ALA A 40 -18.64 2.29 9.59
CA ALA A 40 -18.23 2.01 10.95
C ALA A 40 -19.33 1.29 11.76
N THR A 41 -20.61 1.60 11.49
CA THR A 41 -21.75 0.93 12.15
C THR A 41 -22.14 -0.38 11.49
N LYS A 42 -22.08 -0.48 10.15
CA LYS A 42 -22.43 -1.71 9.42
C LYS A 42 -21.36 -2.81 9.58
N TYR A 43 -20.08 -2.43 9.60
CA TYR A 43 -18.96 -3.37 9.71
C TYR A 43 -17.91 -2.91 10.73
N PRO A 44 -18.23 -2.90 12.04
CA PRO A 44 -17.38 -2.33 13.08
C PRO A 44 -16.03 -3.05 13.21
N LEU A 45 -16.00 -4.37 13.08
CA LEU A 45 -14.77 -5.17 13.15
C LEU A 45 -13.84 -4.90 11.97
N LEU A 46 -14.41 -4.82 10.77
CA LEU A 46 -13.67 -4.52 9.56
C LEU A 46 -13.17 -3.08 9.57
N TRP A 47 -13.98 -2.13 10.05
CA TRP A 47 -13.59 -0.74 10.19
C TRP A 47 -12.38 -0.54 11.10
N ASP A 48 -12.40 -1.13 12.31
CA ASP A 48 -11.29 -1.08 13.27
C ASP A 48 -9.98 -1.55 12.63
N LYS A 49 -10.03 -2.67 11.90
CA LYS A 49 -8.86 -3.25 11.25
C LYS A 49 -8.45 -2.52 9.98
N ALA A 50 -9.41 -2.07 9.17
CA ALA A 50 -9.16 -1.33 7.94
C ALA A 50 -8.41 -0.04 8.22
N GLN A 51 -8.64 0.64 9.35
CA GLN A 51 -7.83 1.80 9.75
C GLN A 51 -6.35 1.43 9.90
N PHE A 52 -6.03 0.30 10.53
CA PHE A 52 -4.64 -0.16 10.64
C PHE A 52 -4.04 -0.52 9.28
N TYR A 53 -4.78 -1.21 8.41
CA TYR A 53 -4.29 -1.58 7.09
C TYR A 53 -4.12 -0.36 6.17
N VAL A 54 -5.06 0.56 6.17
CA VAL A 54 -4.99 1.80 5.37
C VAL A 54 -3.86 2.72 5.85
N ILE A 55 -3.40 2.62 7.10
CA ILE A 55 -2.24 3.39 7.63
C ILE A 55 -0.92 2.62 7.46
N ALA A 56 -0.93 1.29 7.62
CA ALA A 56 0.25 0.44 7.47
C ALA A 56 0.69 0.28 6.00
N PHE A 57 -0.27 0.22 5.07
CA PHE A 57 0.02 0.05 3.65
C PHE A 57 0.76 1.24 3.04
N PRO A 58 0.36 2.51 3.29
CA PRO A 58 1.12 3.67 2.86
C PRO A 58 2.51 3.72 3.46
N THR A 59 2.70 3.30 4.72
CA THR A 59 4.01 3.41 5.38
C THR A 59 5.01 2.38 4.86
N SER A 60 4.64 1.10 4.69
CA SER A 60 5.52 0.10 4.05
C SER A 60 5.81 0.47 2.60
N TYR A 61 4.78 0.83 1.83
CA TYR A 61 4.95 1.25 0.43
C TYR A 61 5.83 2.49 0.30
N LEU A 62 5.67 3.49 1.18
CA LEU A 62 6.53 4.68 1.20
C LEU A 62 7.98 4.32 1.54
N VAL A 63 8.20 3.44 2.50
CA VAL A 63 9.55 2.97 2.86
C VAL A 63 10.18 2.22 1.70
N GLU A 64 9.48 1.26 1.08
CA GLU A 64 9.94 0.50 -0.08
C GLU A 64 10.23 1.39 -1.30
N ALA A 65 9.34 2.35 -1.58
CA ALA A 65 9.50 3.30 -2.67
C ALA A 65 10.69 4.25 -2.42
N ALA A 66 10.84 4.76 -1.19
CA ALA A 66 11.97 5.60 -0.81
C ALA A 66 13.30 4.83 -0.92
N PHE A 67 13.35 3.59 -0.41
CA PHE A 67 14.55 2.77 -0.47
C PHE A 67 14.92 2.40 -1.92
N SER A 68 13.93 2.09 -2.75
CA SER A 68 14.12 1.84 -4.18
C SER A 68 14.69 3.07 -4.89
N ARG A 69 14.16 4.27 -4.60
CA ARG A 69 14.66 5.54 -5.17
C ARG A 69 16.10 5.82 -4.75
N VAL A 70 16.43 5.67 -3.47
CA VAL A 70 17.80 5.85 -2.96
C VAL A 70 18.76 4.84 -3.59
N SER A 71 18.35 3.57 -3.69
CA SER A 71 19.15 2.51 -4.33
C SER A 71 19.41 2.78 -5.80
N GLN A 72 18.41 3.26 -6.55
CA GLN A 72 18.59 3.69 -7.94
C GLN A 72 19.54 4.89 -8.06
N MET A 73 19.47 5.86 -7.14
CA MET A 73 20.36 7.02 -7.13
C MET A 73 21.81 6.60 -6.88
N LEU A 74 22.07 5.79 -5.84
CA LEU A 74 23.39 5.25 -5.55
C LEU A 74 23.95 4.42 -6.71
N SER A 75 23.10 3.64 -7.37
CA SER A 75 23.52 2.82 -8.52
C SER A 75 23.89 3.68 -9.73
N LYS A 76 23.14 4.75 -9.98
CA LYS A 76 23.47 5.74 -11.01
C LYS A 76 24.77 6.49 -10.71
N ASP A 77 24.97 6.91 -9.47
CA ASP A 77 26.20 7.60 -9.08
C ASP A 77 27.42 6.69 -9.17
N ARG A 78 27.29 5.41 -8.81
CA ARG A 78 28.34 4.40 -9.02
C ARG A 78 28.66 4.18 -10.50
N ASN A 79 27.65 4.03 -11.35
CA ASN A 79 27.88 3.94 -12.81
C ASN A 79 28.55 5.20 -13.38
N ARG A 80 28.20 6.40 -12.89
CA ARG A 80 28.84 7.65 -13.33
C ARG A 80 30.31 7.75 -12.90
N LEU A 81 30.62 7.30 -11.68
CA LEU A 81 32.00 7.21 -11.18
C LEU A 81 32.82 6.17 -11.94
N ASP A 82 32.25 5.01 -12.25
CA ASP A 82 32.90 3.98 -13.05
C ASP A 82 33.23 4.46 -14.48
N ILE A 83 32.27 5.13 -15.14
CA ILE A 83 32.49 5.74 -16.47
C ILE A 83 33.61 6.80 -16.42
N LYS A 84 33.68 7.58 -15.35
CA LYS A 84 34.71 8.62 -15.18
C LYS A 84 36.09 8.03 -14.89
N ASN A 85 36.15 6.85 -14.28
CA ASN A 85 37.39 6.17 -13.90
C ASN A 85 37.87 5.15 -14.95
N ARG A 86 37.10 4.91 -16.02
CA ARG A 86 37.53 4.09 -17.15
C ARG A 86 38.69 4.79 -17.87
N PRO A 87 39.87 4.16 -18.02
CA PRO A 87 40.98 4.76 -18.76
C PRO A 87 40.52 5.01 -20.20
N LEU A 88 40.58 6.28 -20.64
CA LEU A 88 40.45 6.63 -22.04
C LEU A 88 41.68 6.05 -22.76
N GLY A 89 41.49 4.90 -23.40
CA GLY A 89 42.50 4.29 -24.26
C GLY A 89 43.01 2.94 -23.77
N SER A 90 42.49 1.88 -24.38
CA SER A 90 43.33 0.77 -24.83
C SER A 90 42.67 0.13 -26.06
N HIS A 91 43.38 0.28 -27.17
CA HIS A 91 43.10 -0.13 -28.56
C HIS A 91 42.26 0.81 -29.43
#